data_AF-A0A7S1Y4X6-F1
#
_entry.id   AF-A0A7S1Y4X6-F1
#
_cell.length_a   1.000
_cell.length_b   1.000
_cell.length_c   1.000
_cell.angle_alpha   90.00
_cell.angle_beta   90.00
_cell.angle_gamma   90.00
#
_symmetry.space_group_name_H-M   'P 1'
#
loop_
_entity.id
_entity.type
_entity.pdbx_description
1 polymer ?
#
loop_
_entity_poly.entity_id
_entity_poly.type
_entity_poly.pdbx_seq_one_letter_code
_entity_poly.pdbx_strand_id
1 'polypeptide(L)'
;DTKLVATMNPLLTQVQTEGLCNVVHTNPLWVQTAIADKRLPSTTRQLFQPMPWPMMRFDSKPKVRIAVTGFSGSERTAIVQSLGVMGATYTPNMKPDNTHLICKHAKGLKYEKALEWKIKVVRLDWLFHVAQYGDLESTTEDQFAVEHEEKENLGQEPKSPNGANLKHPNEVLESQQQNAAGL
;
A
#
# COMPACT_ATOMS: atom_id res chain seq x y z
N ASP A 1 -7.81 -25.83 -12.42
CA ASP A 1 -6.56 -26.47 -12.86
C ASP A 1 -5.98 -27.52 -11.89
N THR A 2 -6.82 -28.26 -11.17
CA THR A 2 -6.41 -29.29 -10.20
C THR A 2 -5.67 -30.48 -10.84
N LYS A 3 -5.80 -30.65 -12.17
CA LYS A 3 -5.14 -31.73 -12.91
C LYS A 3 -3.65 -31.49 -13.17
N LEU A 4 -3.17 -30.25 -13.14
CA LEU A 4 -1.74 -29.97 -13.34
C LEU A 4 -0.92 -30.25 -12.07
N VAL A 5 -1.52 -30.03 -10.90
CA VAL A 5 -0.89 -30.24 -9.58
C VAL A 5 -0.66 -31.73 -9.32
N ALA A 6 -1.58 -32.60 -9.76
CA ALA A 6 -1.49 -34.05 -9.57
C ALA A 6 -0.29 -34.71 -10.27
N THR A 7 0.24 -34.09 -11.33
CA THR A 7 1.41 -34.59 -12.07
C THR A 7 2.73 -34.20 -11.38
N MET A 8 2.71 -33.22 -10.47
CA MET A 8 3.89 -32.74 -9.76
C MET A 8 3.92 -33.33 -8.35
N ASN A 9 4.68 -34.42 -8.22
CA ASN A 9 5.02 -35.08 -6.97
C ASN A 9 3.86 -35.83 -6.27
N PRO A 10 3.82 -37.17 -6.35
CA PRO A 10 2.76 -37.97 -5.73
C PRO A 10 2.67 -37.81 -4.20
N LEU A 11 3.77 -37.44 -3.53
CA LEU A 11 3.76 -37.17 -2.09
C LEU A 11 2.99 -35.90 -1.74
N LEU A 12 3.08 -34.85 -2.56
CA LEU A 12 2.32 -33.61 -2.34
C LEU A 12 0.82 -33.87 -2.44
N THR A 13 0.42 -34.65 -3.45
CA THR A 13 -0.97 -35.08 -3.63
C THR A 13 -1.47 -35.87 -2.42
N GLN A 14 -0.66 -36.81 -1.91
CA GLN A 14 -1.04 -37.65 -0.77
C GLN A 14 -1.21 -36.82 0.53
N VAL A 15 -0.25 -35.97 0.86
CA VAL A 15 -0.32 -35.13 2.06
C VAL A 15 -1.49 -34.14 2.00
N GLN A 16 -1.83 -33.66 0.80
CA GLN A 16 -2.99 -32.79 0.58
C GLN A 16 -4.32 -33.55 0.74
N THR A 17 -4.42 -34.79 0.25
CA THR A 17 -5.63 -35.62 0.43
C THR A 17 -5.88 -36.00 1.89
N GLU A 18 -4.81 -36.14 2.68
CA GLU A 18 -4.89 -36.44 4.11
C GLU A 18 -5.17 -35.18 4.96
N GLY A 19 -5.27 -33.99 4.34
CA GLY A 19 -5.54 -32.73 5.03
C GLY A 19 -4.41 -32.25 5.94
N LEU A 20 -3.20 -32.83 5.81
CA LEU A 20 -2.05 -32.58 6.68
C LEU A 20 -1.30 -31.29 6.31
N CYS A 21 -1.51 -30.74 5.12
CA CYS A 21 -0.94 -29.46 4.72
C CYS A 21 -1.86 -28.68 3.77
N ASN A 22 -1.72 -27.35 3.81
CA ASN A 22 -2.31 -26.47 2.81
C ASN A 22 -1.23 -26.11 1.77
N VAL A 23 -1.39 -26.57 0.53
CA VAL A 23 -0.47 -26.25 -0.56
C VAL A 23 -0.86 -24.89 -1.14
N VAL A 24 0.04 -23.91 -1.00
CA VAL A 24 -0.16 -22.56 -1.54
C VAL A 24 0.78 -22.33 -2.71
N HIS A 25 0.21 -22.07 -3.88
CA HIS A 25 0.97 -21.74 -5.07
C HIS A 25 1.49 -20.29 -4.98
N THR A 26 2.79 -20.11 -5.24
CA THR A 26 3.44 -18.81 -5.27
C THR A 26 4.41 -18.73 -6.45
N ASN A 27 4.93 -17.54 -6.73
CA ASN A 27 6.01 -17.34 -7.68
C ASN A 27 7.41 -17.36 -6.98
N PRO A 28 8.52 -17.51 -7.73
CA PRO A 28 9.87 -17.51 -7.16
C PRO A 28 10.23 -16.26 -6.34
N LEU A 29 9.58 -15.12 -6.62
CA LEU A 29 9.78 -13.88 -5.87
C LEU A 29 9.41 -14.04 -4.40
N TRP A 30 8.37 -14.82 -4.08
CA TRP A 30 7.97 -15.09 -2.70
C TRP A 30 9.10 -15.75 -1.90
N VAL A 31 9.74 -16.78 -2.48
CA VAL A 31 10.86 -17.49 -1.85
C VAL A 31 12.06 -16.55 -1.68
N GLN A 32 12.39 -15.77 -2.72
CA GLN A 32 13.49 -14.79 -2.66
C GLN A 32 13.24 -13.72 -1.58
N THR A 33 12.01 -13.23 -1.47
CA THR A 33 11.64 -12.25 -0.44
C THR A 33 11.68 -12.89 0.95
N ALA A 34 11.24 -14.14 1.08
CA ALA A 34 11.25 -14.86 2.35
C ALA A 34 12.67 -15.04 2.89
N ILE A 35 13.60 -15.43 2.01
CA ILE A 35 15.02 -15.56 2.33
C ILE A 35 15.61 -14.20 2.71
N ALA A 36 15.35 -13.17 1.92
CA ALA A 36 15.89 -11.83 2.14
C ALA A 36 15.43 -11.22 3.46
N ASP A 37 14.14 -11.35 3.80
CA ASP A 37 13.57 -10.82 5.03
C ASP A 37 13.72 -11.79 6.23
N LYS A 38 14.23 -13.01 6.02
CA LYS A 38 14.28 -14.10 7.03
C LYS A 38 12.93 -14.38 7.70
N ARG A 39 11.84 -14.26 6.95
CA ARG A 39 10.46 -14.49 7.42
C ARG A 39 9.58 -14.91 6.26
N LEU A 40 8.46 -15.56 6.53
CA LEU A 40 7.50 -15.91 5.48
C LEU A 40 6.58 -14.71 5.17
N PRO A 41 6.59 -14.15 3.94
CA PRO A 41 5.65 -13.13 3.54
C PRO A 41 4.23 -13.70 3.43
N SER A 42 3.21 -12.85 3.58
CA SER A 42 1.83 -13.27 3.29
C SER A 42 1.71 -13.76 1.85
N THR A 43 1.17 -14.96 1.67
CA THR A 43 0.97 -15.60 0.36
C THR A 43 -0.21 -15.03 -0.41
N THR A 44 -1.07 -14.20 0.21
CA THR A 44 -2.26 -13.61 -0.44
C THR A 44 -1.96 -12.38 -1.30
N ARG A 45 -0.71 -11.90 -1.30
CA ARG A 45 -0.36 -10.69 -2.05
C ARG A 45 -0.26 -10.98 -3.54
N GLN A 46 -0.76 -10.04 -4.34
CA GLN A 46 -0.69 -10.11 -5.81
C GLN A 46 0.74 -10.28 -6.34
N LEU A 47 1.73 -9.63 -5.68
CA LEU A 47 3.15 -9.74 -6.03
C LEU A 47 3.69 -11.18 -5.98
N PHE A 48 3.06 -12.06 -5.22
CA PHE A 48 3.53 -13.43 -5.00
C PHE A 48 2.71 -14.48 -5.73
N GLN A 49 1.67 -14.07 -6.47
CA GLN A 49 0.87 -15.00 -7.24
C GLN A 49 1.68 -15.51 -8.45
N PRO A 50 1.53 -16.80 -8.82
CA PRO A 50 2.08 -17.33 -10.06
C PRO A 50 1.60 -16.49 -11.25
N MET A 51 2.55 -15.90 -11.99
CA MET A 51 2.24 -15.21 -13.24
C MET A 51 2.19 -16.26 -14.36
N PRO A 52 1.14 -16.32 -15.19
CA PRO A 52 1.05 -17.30 -16.27
C PRO A 52 1.94 -16.94 -17.47
N TRP A 53 2.58 -15.77 -17.46
CA TRP A 53 3.50 -15.29 -18.49
C TRP A 53 4.93 -15.11 -17.95
N PRO A 54 5.96 -15.24 -18.81
CA PRO A 54 7.33 -14.89 -18.44
C PRO A 54 7.43 -13.39 -18.18
N MET A 55 8.15 -13.01 -17.12
CA MET A 55 8.36 -11.60 -16.76
C MET A 55 9.22 -10.91 -17.82
N MET A 56 8.69 -9.83 -18.40
CA MET A 56 9.40 -8.99 -19.35
C MET A 56 10.56 -8.27 -18.66
N ARG A 57 11.66 -8.11 -19.39
CA ARG A 57 12.85 -7.40 -18.92
C ARG A 57 12.97 -6.10 -19.69
N PHE A 58 13.49 -5.08 -19.02
CA PHE A 58 13.83 -3.82 -19.65
C PHE A 58 14.92 -4.06 -20.69
N ASP A 59 14.59 -3.79 -21.94
CA ASP A 59 15.54 -3.94 -23.03
C ASP A 59 16.65 -2.89 -22.93
N SER A 60 17.80 -3.20 -23.53
CA SER A 60 19.05 -2.48 -23.24
C SER A 60 19.06 -1.06 -23.82
N LYS A 61 18.74 -0.08 -22.96
CA LYS A 61 18.82 1.41 -23.10
C LYS A 61 17.51 2.09 -23.58
N PRO A 62 17.13 3.23 -22.97
CA PRO A 62 17.80 3.93 -21.85
C PRO A 62 17.69 3.15 -20.52
N LYS A 63 18.64 3.40 -19.61
CA LYS A 63 18.71 2.67 -18.34
C LYS A 63 17.56 3.09 -17.43
N VAL A 64 16.68 2.15 -17.08
CA VAL A 64 15.53 2.37 -16.20
C VAL A 64 15.99 2.48 -14.74
N ARG A 65 15.75 3.63 -14.10
CA ARG A 65 16.17 3.92 -12.72
C ARG A 65 14.97 4.29 -11.88
N ILE A 66 14.66 3.47 -10.88
CA ILE A 66 13.37 3.54 -10.18
C ILE A 66 13.58 3.76 -8.68
N ALA A 67 12.86 4.73 -8.13
CA ALA A 67 12.70 4.89 -6.68
C ALA A 67 11.35 4.31 -6.24
N VAL A 68 11.25 3.93 -4.97
CA VAL A 68 10.04 3.34 -4.37
C VAL A 68 9.73 4.05 -3.06
N THR A 69 8.46 4.41 -2.84
CA THR A 69 7.98 5.09 -1.61
C THR A 69 6.58 4.63 -1.18
N GLY A 70 6.29 4.67 0.12
CA GLY A 70 5.00 4.26 0.69
C GLY A 70 4.82 2.75 0.90
N PHE A 71 5.83 1.93 0.58
CA PHE A 71 5.83 0.48 0.77
C PHE A 71 6.79 0.08 1.90
N SER A 72 6.43 -0.95 2.68
CA SER A 72 7.21 -1.41 3.83
C SER A 72 7.33 -2.93 3.91
N GLY A 73 8.38 -3.40 4.59
CA GLY A 73 8.62 -4.82 4.81
C GLY A 73 8.69 -5.62 3.50
N SER A 74 8.09 -6.81 3.50
CA SER A 74 8.16 -7.76 2.38
C SER A 74 7.54 -7.21 1.10
N GLU A 75 6.64 -6.23 1.20
CA GLU A 75 6.11 -5.53 0.01
C GLU A 75 7.23 -4.82 -0.73
N ARG A 76 8.00 -4.02 0.01
CA ARG A 76 9.10 -3.25 -0.56
C ARG A 76 10.21 -4.18 -1.04
N THR A 77 10.54 -5.23 -0.29
CA THR A 77 11.54 -6.21 -0.69
C THR A 77 11.14 -6.88 -2.00
N ALA A 78 9.89 -7.34 -2.12
CA ALA A 78 9.38 -7.95 -3.35
C ALA A 78 9.42 -6.98 -4.55
N ILE A 79 8.99 -5.73 -4.37
CA ILE A 79 9.05 -4.71 -5.43
C ILE A 79 10.50 -4.52 -5.91
N VAL A 80 11.44 -4.34 -4.98
CA VAL A 80 12.86 -4.14 -5.32
C VAL A 80 13.46 -5.35 -6.02
N GLN A 81 13.11 -6.56 -5.58
CA GLN A 81 13.55 -7.80 -6.23
C GLN A 81 12.97 -7.92 -7.64
N SER A 82 11.68 -7.64 -7.84
CA SER A 82 11.05 -7.62 -9.17
C SER A 82 11.76 -6.65 -10.11
N LEU A 83 12.04 -5.43 -9.65
CA LEU A 83 12.79 -4.44 -10.42
C LEU A 83 14.16 -4.99 -10.85
N GLY A 84 14.87 -5.67 -9.95
CA GLY A 84 16.15 -6.31 -10.25
C GLY A 84 16.04 -7.42 -11.31
N VAL A 85 15.04 -8.30 -11.21
CA VAL A 85 14.78 -9.36 -12.20
C VAL A 85 14.47 -8.77 -13.57
N MET A 86 13.68 -7.71 -13.61
CA MET A 86 13.34 -6.98 -14.82
C MET A 86 14.52 -6.17 -15.38
N GLY A 87 15.62 -6.00 -14.64
CA GLY A 87 16.82 -5.28 -15.09
C GLY A 87 16.81 -3.77 -14.79
N ALA A 88 15.88 -3.28 -13.96
CA ALA A 88 15.88 -1.90 -13.50
C ALA A 88 16.91 -1.68 -12.40
N THR A 89 17.42 -0.46 -12.33
CA THR A 89 18.26 -0.03 -11.21
C THR A 89 17.38 0.58 -10.13
N TYR A 90 17.25 -0.12 -9.01
CA TYR A 90 16.62 0.43 -7.82
C TYR A 90 17.50 1.49 -7.15
N THR A 91 16.89 2.62 -6.78
CA THR A 91 17.54 3.73 -6.07
C THR A 91 16.81 4.03 -4.76
N PRO A 92 17.40 3.71 -3.59
CA PRO A 92 16.79 4.00 -2.30
C PRO A 92 16.58 5.50 -2.07
N ASN A 93 17.58 6.28 -2.46
CA ASN A 93 17.57 7.74 -2.48
C ASN A 93 17.28 8.18 -3.91
N MET A 94 16.14 8.85 -4.10
CA MET A 94 15.73 9.33 -5.41
C MET A 94 16.63 10.49 -5.84
N LYS A 95 17.00 10.49 -7.11
CA LYS A 95 17.87 11.48 -7.75
C LYS A 95 17.16 12.06 -8.99
N PRO A 96 17.56 13.23 -9.50
CA PRO A 96 16.96 13.80 -10.71
C PRO A 96 17.11 12.94 -11.97
N ASP A 97 18.09 12.03 -12.01
CA ASP A 97 18.30 11.09 -13.12
C ASP A 97 17.46 9.79 -13.01
N ASN A 98 16.48 9.77 -12.12
CA ASN A 98 15.49 8.68 -12.04
C ASN A 98 14.46 8.79 -13.16
N THR A 99 14.02 7.66 -13.72
CA THR A 99 12.99 7.64 -14.76
C THR A 99 11.59 7.55 -14.18
N HIS A 100 11.41 6.76 -13.10
CA HIS A 100 10.12 6.57 -12.45
C HIS A 100 10.22 6.56 -10.93
N LEU A 101 9.13 6.94 -10.27
CA LEU A 101 8.88 6.75 -8.85
C LEU A 101 7.64 5.86 -8.69
N ILE A 102 7.80 4.64 -8.17
CA ILE A 102 6.67 3.82 -7.73
C ILE A 102 6.22 4.33 -6.36
N CYS A 103 5.00 4.83 -6.30
CA CYS A 103 4.46 5.55 -5.16
C CYS A 103 3.10 4.98 -4.75
N LYS A 104 2.94 4.64 -3.46
CA LYS A 104 1.69 4.07 -2.95
C LYS A 104 0.59 5.12 -2.76
N HIS A 105 0.95 6.32 -2.33
CA HIS A 105 0.04 7.44 -2.04
C HIS A 105 0.67 8.75 -2.51
N ALA A 106 -0.11 9.68 -3.07
CA ALA A 106 0.37 10.94 -3.63
C ALA A 106 0.77 11.96 -2.55
N LYS A 107 1.71 11.58 -1.69
CA LYS A 107 2.15 12.36 -0.53
C LYS A 107 3.61 12.13 -0.16
N GLY A 108 4.18 13.15 0.49
CA GLY A 108 5.52 13.12 1.08
C GLY A 108 6.63 13.59 0.16
N LEU A 109 7.81 13.77 0.74
CA LEU A 109 8.95 14.45 0.10
C LEU A 109 9.40 13.84 -1.23
N LYS A 110 9.38 12.50 -1.36
CA LYS A 110 9.75 11.84 -2.62
C LYS A 110 8.73 12.12 -3.73
N TYR A 111 7.44 12.20 -3.41
CA TYR A 111 6.41 12.52 -4.39
C TYR A 111 6.58 13.96 -4.87
N GLU A 112 6.68 14.92 -3.95
CA GLU A 112 6.90 16.34 -4.26
C GLU A 112 8.15 16.55 -5.13
N LYS A 113 9.27 15.90 -4.76
CA LYS A 113 10.51 15.98 -5.54
C LYS A 113 10.41 15.32 -6.91
N ALA A 114 9.60 14.27 -7.05
CA ALA A 114 9.40 13.62 -8.35
C ALA A 114 8.68 14.57 -9.31
N LEU A 115 7.67 15.30 -8.82
CA LEU A 115 6.99 16.33 -9.59
C LEU A 115 7.95 17.47 -10.00
N GLU A 116 8.74 17.98 -9.05
CA GLU A 116 9.74 19.04 -9.30
C GLU A 116 10.75 18.63 -10.38
N TRP A 117 11.22 17.38 -10.34
CA TRP A 117 12.21 16.85 -11.28
C TRP A 117 11.60 16.24 -12.54
N LYS A 118 10.27 16.32 -12.72
CA LYS A 118 9.53 15.74 -13.86
C LYS A 118 9.79 14.23 -14.03
N ILE A 119 9.91 13.52 -12.91
CA ILE A 119 10.01 12.06 -12.85
C ILE A 119 8.59 11.50 -12.91
N LYS A 120 8.37 10.47 -13.75
CA LYS A 120 7.07 9.79 -13.88
C LYS A 120 6.68 9.15 -12.54
N VAL A 121 5.57 9.59 -11.94
CA VAL A 121 5.03 8.97 -10.72
C VAL A 121 3.99 7.93 -11.11
N VAL A 122 4.16 6.70 -10.64
CA VAL A 122 3.31 5.56 -11.00
C VAL A 122 2.89 4.75 -9.77
N ARG A 123 1.73 4.11 -9.85
CA ARG A 123 1.29 3.08 -8.89
C ARG A 123 2.02 1.76 -9.06
N LEU A 124 1.83 0.84 -8.11
CA LEU A 124 2.35 -0.53 -8.20
C LEU A 124 1.82 -1.29 -9.43
N ASP A 125 0.59 -0.98 -9.85
CA ASP A 125 -0.08 -1.61 -11.00
C ASP A 125 0.71 -1.46 -12.30
N TRP A 126 1.42 -0.34 -12.46
CA TRP A 126 2.32 -0.11 -13.59
C TRP A 126 3.44 -1.16 -13.65
N LEU A 127 4.02 -1.55 -12.51
CA LEU A 127 5.07 -2.56 -12.49
C LEU A 127 4.56 -3.91 -13.01
N PHE A 128 3.32 -4.28 -12.65
CA PHE A 128 2.69 -5.49 -13.15
C PHE A 128 2.41 -5.42 -14.65
N HIS A 129 1.91 -4.28 -15.11
CA HIS A 129 1.67 -4.03 -16.53
C HIS A 129 2.96 -4.16 -17.35
N VAL A 130 4.02 -3.46 -16.94
CA VAL A 130 5.34 -3.54 -17.58
C VAL A 130 5.89 -4.96 -17.53
N ALA A 131 5.76 -5.66 -16.40
CA ALA A 131 6.21 -7.05 -16.27
C ALA A 131 5.47 -8.00 -17.22
N GLN A 132 4.24 -7.67 -17.61
CA GLN A 132 3.42 -8.47 -18.52
C GLN A 132 3.63 -8.12 -19.98
N TYR A 133 3.67 -6.83 -20.31
CA TYR A 133 3.62 -6.35 -21.70
C TYR A 133 4.93 -5.74 -22.19
N GLY A 134 5.86 -5.40 -21.29
CA GLY A 134 7.13 -4.76 -21.63
C GLY A 134 7.01 -3.27 -22.00
N ASP A 135 5.80 -2.70 -21.93
CA ASP A 135 5.55 -1.30 -22.28
C ASP A 135 5.89 -0.36 -21.11
N LEU A 136 6.99 0.38 -21.26
CA LEU A 136 7.47 1.40 -20.32
C LEU A 136 6.73 2.74 -20.45
N GLU A 137 6.14 3.02 -21.61
CA GLU A 137 5.54 4.31 -21.95
C GLU A 137 4.04 4.34 -21.69
N SER A 138 3.42 3.21 -21.34
CA SER A 138 2.01 3.10 -20.94
C SER A 138 1.63 3.90 -19.68
N THR A 139 2.55 4.71 -19.15
CA THR A 139 2.27 5.83 -18.26
C THR A 139 1.49 6.94 -18.98
N THR A 140 0.31 6.65 -19.54
CA THR A 140 -0.65 7.75 -19.72
C THR A 140 -0.89 8.28 -18.32
N GLU A 141 -0.63 9.56 -18.12
CA GLU A 141 -0.53 10.20 -16.81
C GLU A 141 -1.77 9.93 -15.93
N ASP A 142 -2.91 9.56 -16.52
CA ASP A 142 -4.14 9.22 -15.82
C ASP A 142 -4.32 7.73 -15.43
N GLN A 143 -3.76 6.76 -16.17
CA GLN A 143 -4.08 5.34 -15.94
C GLN A 143 -3.41 4.74 -14.69
N PHE A 144 -2.23 5.25 -14.36
CA PHE A 144 -1.45 4.80 -13.21
C PHE A 144 -1.04 5.95 -12.29
N ALA A 145 -1.62 7.15 -12.49
CA ALA A 145 -1.47 8.25 -11.56
C ALA A 145 -1.85 7.80 -10.16
N VAL A 146 -1.10 8.32 -9.19
CA VAL A 146 -1.47 8.13 -7.80
C VAL A 146 -2.53 9.17 -7.47
N GLU A 147 -3.71 8.70 -7.09
CA GLU A 147 -4.82 9.57 -6.68
C GLU A 147 -4.40 10.44 -5.49
N HIS A 148 -4.80 11.71 -5.53
CA HIS A 148 -4.72 12.60 -4.39
C HIS A 148 -5.81 12.19 -3.40
N GLU A 149 -5.43 11.67 -2.24
CA GLU A 149 -6.36 11.60 -1.10
C GLU A 149 -6.70 13.04 -0.70
N GLU A 150 -7.83 13.57 -1.19
CA GLU A 150 -8.43 14.78 -0.64
C GLU A 150 -8.71 14.52 0.83
N LYS A 151 -8.21 15.39 1.71
CA LYS A 151 -8.51 15.31 3.13
C LYS A 151 -10.02 15.50 3.27
N GLU A 152 -10.75 14.43 3.55
CA GLU A 152 -12.09 14.53 4.15
C GLU A 152 -11.95 15.46 5.35
N ASN A 153 -12.59 16.63 5.21
CA ASN A 153 -12.61 17.67 6.20
C ASN A 153 -13.42 17.13 7.39
N LEU A 154 -12.74 16.55 8.39
CA LEU A 154 -13.36 16.30 9.69
C LEU A 154 -13.89 17.64 10.18
N GLY A 155 -15.22 17.74 10.19
CA GLY A 155 -15.97 18.93 10.53
C GLY A 155 -15.37 19.64 11.74
N GLN A 156 -15.02 20.89 11.54
CA GLN A 156 -14.84 21.84 12.62
C GLN A 156 -16.14 21.84 13.44
N GLU A 157 -16.08 21.40 14.69
CA GLU A 157 -17.13 21.77 15.65
C GLU A 157 -17.25 23.31 15.64
N PRO A 158 -18.46 23.87 15.51
CA PRO A 158 -18.63 25.30 15.53
C PRO A 158 -18.20 25.83 16.91
N LYS A 159 -17.23 26.75 16.90
CA LYS A 159 -16.85 27.54 18.07
C LYS A 159 -18.11 28.14 18.69
N SER A 160 -18.39 27.75 19.93
CA SER A 160 -19.45 28.32 20.77
C SER A 160 -19.36 29.85 20.78
N PRO A 161 -20.46 30.57 20.51
CA PRO A 161 -20.48 32.01 20.65
C PRO A 161 -20.76 32.40 22.11
N ASN A 162 -19.84 33.19 22.66
CA ASN A 162 -19.91 34.13 23.79
C ASN A 162 -20.88 33.88 24.95
N GLY A 163 -20.31 34.00 26.16
CA GLY A 163 -21.00 33.99 27.43
C GLY A 163 -22.17 34.97 27.52
N ALA A 164 -23.28 34.44 28.01
CA ALA A 164 -24.32 35.17 28.72
C ALA A 164 -24.69 34.37 29.97
N ASN A 165 -24.60 35.06 31.09
CA ASN A 165 -24.90 34.68 32.46
C ASN A 165 -26.33 34.13 32.61
N LEU A 166 -26.48 32.85 33.01
CA LEU A 166 -27.71 32.33 33.62
C LEU A 166 -27.34 31.31 34.72
N LYS A 167 -27.97 31.50 35.88
CA LYS A 167 -27.62 30.98 37.21
C LYS A 167 -27.70 29.46 37.34
N HIS A 168 -26.81 28.89 38.17
CA HIS A 168 -26.90 27.53 38.70
C HIS A 168 -28.11 27.40 39.64
N PRO A 169 -29.02 26.42 39.48
CA PRO A 169 -30.02 26.11 40.48
C PRO A 169 -29.58 24.84 41.25
N ASN A 170 -29.05 25.03 42.45
CA ASN A 170 -29.09 24.01 43.50
C ASN A 170 -28.87 24.65 44.88
N GLU A 171 -29.88 25.39 45.31
CA GLU A 171 -30.31 25.67 46.68
C GLU A 171 -31.82 25.97 46.52
N VAL A 172 -32.79 25.51 47.29
CA VAL A 172 -32.86 24.71 48.50
C VAL A 172 -34.29 24.15 48.48
N LEU A 173 -34.42 22.87 48.80
CA LEU A 173 -35.68 22.25 49.18
C LEU A 173 -36.06 22.84 50.55
N GLU A 174 -37.10 23.65 50.67
CA GLU A 174 -37.89 23.74 51.92
C GLU A 174 -39.11 24.67 51.83
N SER A 175 -40.22 24.18 52.40
CA SER A 175 -41.35 24.92 52.97
C SER A 175 -42.41 25.54 52.04
N GLN A 176 -43.31 24.67 51.57
CA GLN A 176 -44.73 24.92 51.89
C GLN A 176 -44.83 25.05 53.42
N GLN A 177 -45.08 26.25 53.94
CA GLN A 177 -46.15 26.57 54.88
C GLN A 177 -45.94 28.03 55.34
N GLN A 178 -46.94 28.87 55.08
CA GLN A 178 -47.14 30.12 55.82
C GLN A 178 -47.25 29.82 57.33
N ASN A 179 -46.71 30.71 58.19
CA ASN A 179 -47.45 31.38 59.28
C ASN A 179 -46.56 32.18 60.25
N ALA A 180 -47.11 33.33 60.69
CA ALA A 180 -46.75 34.19 61.83
C ALA A 180 -45.41 34.97 61.71
N ALA A 181 -45.38 36.29 61.49
CA ALA A 181 -45.88 37.38 62.32
C ALA A 181 -45.37 37.34 63.78
N GLY A 182 -44.44 38.25 64.08
CA GLY A 182 -44.38 38.91 65.39
C GLY A 182 -43.31 38.43 66.38
N LEU A 183 -42.29 39.28 66.51
CA LEU A 183 -41.45 39.56 67.69
C LEU A 183 -40.48 38.46 68.16
#